data_AF-A0A953SKM5-F1
#
_entry.id   AF-A0A953SKM5-F1
#
_cell.length_a   1.000
_cell.length_b   1.000
_cell.length_c   1.000
_cell.angle_alpha   90.00
_cell.angle_beta   90.00
_cell.angle_gamma   90.00
#
_symmetry.space_group_name_H-M   'P 1'
#
loop_
_entity.id
_entity.type
_entity.pdbx_description
1 polymer ?
#
loop_
_entity_poly.entity_id
_entity_poly.type
_entity_poly.pdbx_seq_one_letter_code
_entity_poly.pdbx_strand_id
1 'polypeptide(L)'
;MALVSPLGFVRVVGRAAAGPGLTFTLHFPKLDWPAPGEHPLEAGPTHVELTFDAEPSVPGKTAPGKTTPGTLTVDQIAVDRVAFTFAWKEEERARMLQASLPARLHIPVLQTRPVPEFKPPEDRPDREDIVFCALGNAGTGLPGQRAVAESMASLAATGPLDLVLVLGNNFLPKGLADLTDPRFVRDFVSVYDKRRLDVPFYATLGPADYLGDAKAQSSRGAIDTRWSVPDAVFRFELNCRGKRVEFFGADSDYLADIIGRPATRASLRTLLHGALASTADWKIVFAYDPLISTGSVVQTPREKTLDHRCALQLRDAKVDLLLCAAGGGLRLS
;
A
#
# COMPACT_ATOMS: atom_id res chain seq x y z
N MET A 1 2.24 11.96 14.30
CA MET A 1 3.52 12.48 14.80
C MET A 1 3.45 14.00 14.72
N ALA A 2 3.63 14.75 15.80
CA ALA A 2 4.05 16.14 15.65
C ALA A 2 5.58 16.14 15.80
N LEU A 3 6.28 16.88 14.96
CA LEU A 3 7.73 16.90 14.96
C LEU A 3 8.24 17.86 16.01
N VAL A 4 9.18 17.39 16.83
CA VAL A 4 10.04 18.23 17.66
C VAL A 4 11.34 18.38 16.88
N SER A 5 11.67 19.60 16.46
CA SER A 5 12.95 19.88 15.82
C SER A 5 14.10 19.70 16.82
N PRO A 6 15.35 19.45 16.38
CA PRO A 6 16.50 19.27 17.28
C PRO A 6 16.90 20.53 18.07
N LEU A 7 16.17 21.65 17.90
CA LEU A 7 16.26 22.87 18.71
C LEU A 7 14.86 23.37 19.16
N GLY A 8 13.84 22.52 19.13
CA GLY A 8 12.43 22.92 19.04
C GLY A 8 11.72 23.25 20.36
N PHE A 9 11.42 24.53 20.56
CA PHE A 9 10.40 24.98 21.51
C PHE A 9 9.01 24.95 20.87
N VAL A 10 8.05 24.29 21.50
CA VAL A 10 6.62 24.39 21.14
C VAL A 10 6.06 25.64 21.81
N ARG A 11 5.74 26.69 21.03
CA ARG A 11 5.16 27.93 21.56
C ARG A 11 3.66 27.76 21.79
N VAL A 12 3.24 27.77 23.04
CA VAL A 12 1.82 27.73 23.45
C VAL A 12 1.37 29.13 23.86
N VAL A 13 0.23 29.59 23.35
CA VAL A 13 -0.34 30.92 23.67
C VAL A 13 -1.64 30.76 24.44
N GLY A 14 -1.67 31.21 25.69
CA GLY A 14 -2.87 31.19 26.55
C GLY A 14 -3.55 32.56 26.63
N ARG A 15 -4.89 32.58 26.67
CA ARG A 15 -5.67 33.79 27.05
C ARG A 15 -6.41 33.53 28.36
N ALA A 16 -6.15 34.34 29.38
CA ALA A 16 -6.99 34.33 30.57
C ALA A 16 -8.34 35.00 30.25
N ALA A 17 -9.44 34.28 30.38
CA ALA A 17 -10.78 34.85 30.39
C ALA A 17 -11.20 35.12 31.85
N ALA A 18 -11.92 36.21 32.10
CA ALA A 18 -12.44 36.53 33.42
C ALA A 18 -13.53 35.52 33.83
N GLY A 19 -13.13 34.47 34.54
CA GLY A 19 -13.97 33.38 35.04
C GLY A 19 -13.12 32.26 35.65
N PRO A 20 -13.68 31.30 36.40
CA PRO A 20 -12.92 30.29 37.18
C PRO A 20 -12.21 29.21 36.34
N GLY A 21 -11.94 29.46 35.05
CA GLY A 21 -11.23 28.55 34.15
C GLY A 21 -10.35 29.31 33.17
N LEU A 22 -9.05 29.00 33.17
CA LEU A 22 -8.12 29.46 32.13
C LEU A 22 -8.40 28.71 30.82
N THR A 23 -8.58 29.44 29.72
CA THR A 23 -8.80 28.84 28.39
C THR A 23 -7.52 28.99 27.56
N PHE A 24 -6.95 27.89 27.08
CA PHE A 24 -5.71 27.89 26.30
C PHE A 24 -5.96 27.55 24.85
N THR A 25 -5.26 28.20 23.92
CA THR A 25 -5.33 27.90 22.49
C THR A 25 -3.95 27.44 22.01
N LEU A 26 -3.82 26.16 21.64
CA LEU A 26 -2.57 25.61 21.12
C LEU A 26 -2.41 25.99 19.64
N HIS A 27 -1.36 26.74 19.32
CA HIS A 27 -0.95 27.02 17.95
C HIS A 27 0.26 26.15 17.60
N PHE A 28 0.04 25.14 16.76
CA PHE A 28 1.15 24.41 16.16
C PHE A 28 1.67 25.21 14.95
N PRO A 29 2.99 25.36 14.75
CA PRO A 29 3.51 25.83 13.49
C PRO A 29 3.01 24.91 12.36
N LYS A 30 2.90 25.46 11.14
CA LYS A 30 2.53 24.69 9.96
C LYS A 30 3.59 23.60 9.76
N LEU A 31 3.25 22.35 10.10
CA LEU A 31 4.16 21.21 10.05
C LEU A 31 4.17 20.67 8.61
N ASP A 32 5.23 20.98 7.87
CA ASP A 32 5.59 20.20 6.69
C ASP A 32 6.14 18.84 7.18
N TRP A 33 5.65 17.73 6.62
CA TRP A 33 5.95 16.34 7.03
C TRP A 33 7.46 16.01 6.91
N PRO A 34 8.03 15.10 7.72
CA PRO A 34 9.45 15.17 8.10
C PRO A 34 10.45 14.80 7.02
N ALA A 35 11.64 15.36 7.18
CA ALA A 35 12.85 14.93 6.50
C ALA A 35 13.35 13.57 7.06
N PRO A 36 14.21 12.85 6.32
CA PRO A 36 14.74 11.57 6.78
C PRO A 36 15.47 11.71 8.14
N GLY A 37 14.98 11.01 9.16
CA GLY A 37 15.58 10.98 10.51
C GLY A 37 14.67 11.40 11.68
N GLU A 38 13.43 11.85 11.44
CA GLU A 38 12.53 12.32 12.50
C GLU A 38 11.42 11.29 12.86
N HIS A 39 11.06 11.19 14.15
CA HIS A 39 10.24 10.11 14.74
C HIS A 39 8.83 10.51 15.21
N PRO A 40 7.89 9.54 15.35
CA PRO A 40 6.57 9.79 15.89
C PRO A 40 6.49 10.47 17.24
N LEU A 41 5.47 11.34 17.42
CA LEU A 41 4.96 11.59 18.77
C LEU A 41 4.44 10.27 19.30
N GLU A 42 5.20 9.68 20.20
CA GLU A 42 4.79 8.58 21.04
C GLU A 42 4.12 9.14 22.30
N ALA A 43 3.32 8.31 22.99
CA ALA A 43 2.80 8.70 24.31
C ALA A 43 3.97 8.84 25.28
N GLY A 44 4.14 10.03 25.87
CA GLY A 44 5.25 10.28 26.79
C GLY A 44 5.38 11.75 27.21
N PRO A 45 6.17 12.03 28.26
CA PRO A 45 6.42 13.39 28.73
C PRO A 45 7.41 14.11 27.80
N THR A 46 7.09 15.33 27.39
CA THR A 46 7.98 16.22 26.63
C THR A 46 8.09 17.57 27.34
N HIS A 47 9.30 18.14 27.39
CA HIS A 47 9.55 19.46 27.96
C HIS A 47 9.10 20.56 26.98
N VAL A 48 8.28 21.51 27.46
CA VAL A 48 7.80 22.63 26.65
C VAL A 48 7.82 23.94 27.44
N GLU A 49 7.81 25.05 26.71
CA GLU A 49 7.81 26.40 27.26
C GLU A 49 6.50 27.13 26.90
N LEU A 50 5.75 27.58 27.91
CA LEU A 50 4.50 28.32 27.70
C LEU A 50 4.74 29.82 27.71
N THR A 51 4.14 30.59 26.81
CA THR A 51 4.13 32.06 26.87
C THR A 51 2.71 32.56 27.14
N PHE A 52 2.53 33.40 28.16
CA PHE A 52 1.22 33.96 28.51
C PHE A 52 1.03 35.35 27.90
N ASP A 53 -0.08 35.59 27.19
CA ASP A 53 -0.49 36.93 26.77
C ASP A 53 -1.44 37.51 27.84
N ALA A 54 -1.05 38.58 28.53
CA ALA A 54 -1.89 39.31 29.50
C ALA A 54 -2.21 40.73 28.94
N GLU A 55 -3.36 41.38 29.16
CA GLU A 55 -4.30 41.43 30.31
C GLU A 55 -5.71 41.97 29.86
N PRO A 56 -6.81 42.06 30.69
CA PRO A 56 -6.83 42.82 31.94
C PRO A 56 -7.48 42.18 33.19
N SER A 57 -6.79 42.47 34.29
CA SER A 57 -7.23 42.72 35.68
C SER A 57 -7.57 41.57 36.66
N VAL A 58 -6.79 41.59 37.75
CA VAL A 58 -6.95 41.08 39.14
C VAL A 58 -6.38 39.66 39.43
N PRO A 59 -5.76 39.40 40.60
CA PRO A 59 -4.42 39.79 41.06
C PRO A 59 -3.51 38.57 41.34
N GLY A 60 -2.29 38.57 40.77
CA GLY A 60 -1.31 37.48 40.91
C GLY A 60 -0.41 37.43 39.68
N LYS A 61 0.52 38.39 39.62
CA LYS A 61 1.21 38.86 38.41
C LYS A 61 1.97 37.77 37.65
N THR A 62 1.50 37.40 36.46
CA THR A 62 2.39 37.00 35.36
C THR A 62 2.36 38.10 34.31
N ALA A 63 3.53 38.72 34.07
CA ALA A 63 3.66 39.78 33.06
C ALA A 63 3.40 39.19 31.66
N PRO A 64 2.76 39.95 30.74
CA PRO A 64 2.59 39.51 29.36
C PRO A 64 3.95 39.16 28.74
N GLY A 65 4.02 38.01 28.07
CA GLY A 65 5.25 37.50 27.47
C GLY A 65 6.16 36.71 28.43
N LYS A 66 5.77 36.49 29.70
CA LYS A 66 6.56 35.65 30.61
C LYS A 66 6.44 34.19 30.17
N THR A 67 7.60 33.57 29.93
CA THR A 67 7.67 32.15 29.59
C THR A 67 7.80 31.31 30.85
N THR A 68 6.95 30.29 31.02
CA THR A 68 7.04 29.35 32.15
C THR A 68 7.36 27.95 31.63
N PRO A 69 8.45 27.32 32.11
CA PRO A 69 8.77 25.95 31.75
C PRO A 69 7.81 24.98 32.43
N GLY A 70 7.41 23.93 31.71
CA GLY A 70 6.63 22.84 32.28
C GLY A 70 6.74 21.55 31.46
N THR A 71 6.03 20.54 31.92
CA THR A 71 6.00 19.22 31.28
C THR A 71 4.62 19.01 30.67
N LEU A 72 4.60 18.74 29.37
CA LEU A 72 3.41 18.29 28.65
C LEU A 72 3.46 16.77 28.53
N THR A 73 2.42 16.10 29.00
CA THR A 73 2.23 14.65 28.85
C THR A 73 1.06 14.41 27.91
N VAL A 74 1.27 13.62 26.87
CA VAL A 74 0.18 13.11 26.03
C VAL A 74 -0.38 11.86 26.71
N ASP A 75 -1.59 11.97 27.25
CA ASP A 75 -2.18 10.90 28.05
C ASP A 75 -2.85 9.85 27.16
N GLN A 76 -3.50 10.28 26.08
CA GLN A 76 -4.23 9.39 25.18
C GLN A 76 -4.34 9.97 23.77
N ILE A 77 -4.17 9.10 22.77
CA ILE A 77 -4.40 9.40 21.35
C ILE A 77 -5.55 8.53 20.85
N ALA A 78 -6.60 9.15 20.33
CA ALA A 78 -7.72 8.52 19.63
C ALA A 78 -7.81 9.05 18.20
N VAL A 79 -8.64 8.41 17.37
CA VAL A 79 -8.79 8.74 15.93
C VAL A 79 -9.23 10.20 15.70
N ASP A 80 -10.01 10.76 16.62
CA ASP A 80 -10.62 12.08 16.51
C ASP A 80 -10.24 13.02 17.67
N ARG A 81 -9.38 12.59 18.60
CA ARG A 81 -9.13 13.32 19.85
C ARG A 81 -7.75 13.05 20.41
N VAL A 82 -7.11 14.09 20.95
CA VAL A 82 -5.88 13.95 21.74
C VAL A 82 -6.12 14.55 23.12
N ALA A 83 -5.82 13.77 24.16
CA ALA A 83 -5.87 14.21 25.55
C ALA A 83 -4.45 14.47 26.05
N PHE A 84 -4.28 15.57 26.78
CA PHE A 84 -2.99 15.96 27.34
C PHE A 84 -3.13 16.60 28.72
N THR A 85 -2.11 16.35 29.53
CA THR A 85 -1.92 16.93 30.85
C THR A 85 -0.70 17.81 30.80
N PHE A 86 -0.86 19.06 31.23
CA PHE A 86 0.26 19.98 31.37
C PHE A 86 0.50 20.29 32.85
N ALA A 87 1.75 20.17 33.30
CA ALA A 87 2.17 20.41 34.67
C ALA A 87 3.29 21.46 34.74
N TRP A 88 3.16 22.44 35.63
CA TRP A 88 4.19 23.45 35.88
C TRP A 88 4.28 23.83 37.36
N LYS A 89 5.37 24.50 37.73
CA LYS A 89 5.60 25.04 39.08
C LYS A 89 5.43 26.56 39.06
N GLU A 90 4.67 27.06 40.02
CA GLU A 90 4.49 28.50 40.26
C GLU A 90 4.75 28.78 41.76
N GLU A 91 5.82 29.54 42.06
CA GLU A 91 6.18 30.07 43.40
C GLU A 91 5.79 29.18 44.60
N GLU A 92 6.15 27.89 44.56
CA GLU A 92 5.93 26.83 45.58
C GLU A 92 4.70 25.90 45.42
N ARG A 93 3.85 26.07 44.40
CA ARG A 93 2.74 25.13 44.11
C ARG A 93 2.86 24.49 42.72
N ALA A 94 2.65 23.18 42.66
CA ALA A 94 2.49 22.45 41.41
C ALA A 94 1.04 22.61 40.91
N ARG A 95 0.85 23.05 39.67
CA ARG A 95 -0.46 23.11 39.02
C ARG A 95 -0.54 22.12 37.88
N MET A 96 -1.75 21.62 37.63
CA MET A 96 -2.04 20.67 36.55
C MET A 96 -3.26 21.16 35.76
N LEU A 97 -3.16 21.09 34.43
CA LEU A 97 -4.27 21.35 33.52
C LEU A 97 -4.50 20.13 32.64
N GLN A 98 -5.73 19.64 32.61
CA GLN A 98 -6.18 18.63 31.66
C GLN A 98 -7.03 19.27 30.58
N ALA A 99 -6.70 18.99 29.32
CA ALA A 99 -7.49 19.42 28.20
C ALA A 99 -7.61 18.32 27.15
N SER A 100 -8.74 18.34 26.44
CA SER A 100 -9.02 17.44 25.34
C SER A 100 -9.36 18.27 24.13
N LEU A 101 -8.54 18.15 23.08
CA LEU A 101 -8.77 18.85 21.82
C LEU A 101 -9.28 17.88 20.78
N PRO A 102 -10.27 18.30 19.96
CA PRO A 102 -10.58 17.57 18.74
C PRO A 102 -9.30 17.50 17.91
N ALA A 103 -8.93 16.30 17.48
CA ALA A 103 -7.79 16.09 16.62
C ALA A 103 -8.12 16.70 15.25
N ARG A 104 -7.82 17.99 15.06
CA ARG A 104 -7.63 18.54 13.72
C ARG A 104 -6.26 18.09 13.24
N LEU A 105 -6.15 16.80 12.97
CA LEU A 105 -5.03 16.26 12.21
C LEU A 105 -5.19 16.86 10.81
N HIS A 106 -4.42 17.90 10.52
CA HIS A 106 -4.14 18.26 9.14
C HIS A 106 -3.25 17.13 8.63
N ILE A 107 -3.89 16.04 8.18
CA ILE A 107 -3.26 15.12 7.25
C ILE A 107 -3.00 16.05 6.06
N PRO A 108 -1.75 16.45 5.74
CA PRO A 108 -1.53 16.96 4.40
C PRO A 108 -2.11 15.87 3.55
N VAL A 109 -3.12 16.20 2.72
CA VAL A 109 -3.48 15.32 1.63
C VAL A 109 -2.13 15.11 0.97
N LEU A 110 -1.48 13.97 1.27
CA LEU A 110 -0.46 13.40 0.41
C LEU A 110 -1.18 13.56 -0.90
N GLN A 111 -0.65 14.43 -1.76
CA GLN A 111 -1.03 14.32 -3.15
C GLN A 111 -0.78 12.86 -3.40
N THR A 112 -1.85 12.07 -3.38
CA THR A 112 -1.82 10.70 -3.82
C THR A 112 -1.38 10.99 -5.23
N ARG A 113 -0.09 10.72 -5.52
CA ARG A 113 0.31 10.57 -6.90
C ARG A 113 -0.77 9.63 -7.41
N PRO A 114 -1.66 10.10 -8.30
CA PRO A 114 -2.83 9.32 -8.64
C PRO A 114 -2.29 7.96 -8.97
N VAL A 115 -2.73 6.94 -8.20
CA VAL A 115 -2.35 5.57 -8.51
C VAL A 115 -2.74 5.44 -9.97
N PRO A 116 -1.78 5.20 -10.88
CA PRO A 116 -2.08 5.20 -12.30
C PRO A 116 -3.30 4.32 -12.49
N GLU A 117 -4.32 4.90 -13.11
CA GLU A 117 -5.54 4.16 -13.38
C GLU A 117 -5.16 2.86 -14.07
N PHE A 118 -5.72 1.76 -13.61
CA PHE A 118 -5.52 0.48 -14.25
C PHE A 118 -6.02 0.59 -15.69
N LYS A 119 -5.09 0.52 -16.64
CA LYS A 119 -5.41 0.51 -18.06
C LYS A 119 -5.38 -0.93 -18.55
N PRO A 120 -6.52 -1.51 -18.95
CA PRO A 120 -6.50 -2.76 -19.67
C PRO A 120 -5.68 -2.59 -20.97
N PRO A 121 -5.14 -3.68 -21.53
CA PRO A 121 -4.38 -3.58 -22.77
C PRO A 121 -5.31 -3.02 -23.86
N GLU A 122 -4.75 -2.23 -24.77
CA GLU A 122 -5.55 -1.63 -25.84
C GLU A 122 -6.20 -2.73 -26.67
N ASP A 123 -7.52 -2.62 -26.84
CA ASP A 123 -8.26 -3.57 -27.63
C ASP A 123 -8.01 -3.30 -29.11
N ARG A 124 -7.56 -4.33 -29.82
CA ARG A 124 -7.17 -4.22 -31.23
C ARG A 124 -8.24 -4.91 -32.06
N PRO A 125 -9.03 -4.18 -32.86
CA PRO A 125 -10.19 -4.74 -33.56
C PRO A 125 -9.81 -5.77 -34.64
N ASP A 126 -8.58 -5.74 -35.12
CA ASP A 126 -7.98 -6.64 -36.11
C ASP A 126 -7.15 -7.77 -35.49
N ARG A 127 -7.17 -7.92 -34.15
CA ARG A 127 -6.39 -8.95 -33.46
C ARG A 127 -6.80 -10.36 -33.88
N GLU A 128 -5.84 -11.09 -34.43
CA GLU A 128 -6.01 -12.47 -34.88
C GLU A 128 -5.87 -13.49 -33.75
N ASP A 129 -4.91 -13.24 -32.86
CA ASP A 129 -4.57 -14.04 -31.68
C ASP A 129 -4.21 -13.12 -30.50
N ILE A 130 -4.46 -13.57 -29.27
CA ILE A 130 -3.93 -12.94 -28.05
C ILE A 130 -2.67 -13.69 -27.62
N VAL A 131 -1.54 -13.00 -27.60
CA VAL A 131 -0.24 -13.60 -27.23
C VAL A 131 0.25 -12.95 -25.94
N PHE A 132 0.55 -13.76 -24.93
CA PHE A 132 1.05 -13.26 -23.66
C PHE A 132 2.16 -14.14 -23.10
N CYS A 133 3.00 -13.56 -22.25
CA CYS A 133 3.94 -14.31 -21.42
C CYS A 133 3.43 -14.36 -19.99
N ALA A 134 3.74 -15.43 -19.25
CA ALA A 134 3.51 -15.52 -17.82
C ALA A 134 4.81 -15.85 -17.09
N LEU A 135 5.11 -15.14 -16.01
CA LEU A 135 6.32 -15.34 -15.22
C LEU A 135 6.06 -15.02 -13.74
N GLY A 136 6.83 -15.61 -12.83
CA GLY A 136 6.79 -15.29 -11.41
C GLY A 136 8.15 -15.58 -10.77
N ASN A 137 8.31 -15.28 -9.48
CA ASN A 137 9.61 -15.39 -8.80
C ASN A 137 10.72 -14.61 -9.54
N ALA A 138 10.45 -13.33 -9.79
CA ALA A 138 11.27 -12.46 -10.61
C ALA A 138 11.94 -11.35 -9.78
N GLY A 139 12.38 -10.29 -10.46
CA GLY A 139 12.96 -9.08 -9.85
C GLY A 139 14.19 -9.34 -8.99
N THR A 140 15.05 -10.26 -9.42
CA THR A 140 16.36 -10.51 -8.79
C THR A 140 17.47 -9.65 -9.40
N GLY A 141 17.28 -9.16 -10.64
CA GLY A 141 18.31 -8.49 -11.44
C GLY A 141 19.41 -9.41 -11.97
N LEU A 142 19.37 -10.70 -11.61
CA LEU A 142 20.41 -11.70 -11.89
C LEU A 142 20.38 -12.19 -13.35
N PRO A 143 21.47 -12.84 -13.83
CA PRO A 143 21.57 -13.30 -15.22
C PRO A 143 20.39 -14.17 -15.69
N GLY A 144 19.83 -15.01 -14.81
CA GLY A 144 18.67 -15.84 -15.14
C GLY A 144 17.43 -15.02 -15.51
N GLN A 145 17.12 -13.97 -14.76
CA GLN A 145 15.99 -13.07 -15.09
C GLN A 145 16.24 -12.34 -16.42
N ARG A 146 17.48 -11.91 -16.67
CA ARG A 146 17.87 -11.23 -17.92
C ARG A 146 17.77 -12.15 -19.14
N ALA A 147 18.13 -13.43 -18.99
CA ALA A 147 17.95 -14.42 -20.05
C ALA A 147 16.47 -14.62 -20.41
N VAL A 148 15.59 -14.68 -19.40
CA VAL A 148 14.13 -14.73 -19.64
C VAL A 148 13.65 -13.46 -20.37
N ALA A 149 14.09 -12.28 -19.93
CA ALA A 149 13.74 -11.02 -20.59
C ALA A 149 14.23 -10.95 -22.05
N GLU A 150 15.42 -11.50 -22.33
CA GLU A 150 15.96 -11.62 -23.69
C GLU A 150 15.11 -12.55 -24.57
N SER A 151 14.65 -13.68 -24.02
CA SER A 151 13.74 -14.59 -24.72
C SER A 151 12.39 -13.94 -25.00
N MET A 152 11.83 -13.19 -24.06
CA MET A 152 10.58 -12.44 -24.25
C MET A 152 10.74 -11.37 -25.34
N ALA A 153 11.84 -10.61 -25.32
CA ALA A 153 12.14 -9.61 -26.34
C ALA A 153 12.34 -10.24 -27.73
N SER A 154 12.96 -11.41 -27.80
CA SER A 154 13.12 -12.16 -29.05
C SER A 154 11.77 -12.63 -29.59
N LEU A 155 10.88 -13.12 -28.72
CA LEU A 155 9.51 -13.48 -29.11
C LEU A 155 8.74 -12.27 -29.64
N ALA A 156 8.77 -11.14 -28.92
CA ALA A 156 8.11 -9.90 -29.32
C ALA A 156 8.66 -9.32 -30.65
N ALA A 157 9.88 -9.69 -31.05
CA ALA A 157 10.43 -9.30 -32.35
C ALA A 157 9.90 -10.14 -33.52
N THR A 158 9.34 -11.33 -33.25
CA THR A 158 8.82 -12.25 -34.29
C THR A 158 7.33 -12.10 -34.56
N GLY A 159 6.60 -11.43 -33.67
CA GLY A 159 5.16 -11.27 -33.75
C GLY A 159 4.61 -10.44 -32.59
N PRO A 160 3.30 -10.15 -32.57
CA PRO A 160 2.70 -9.38 -31.51
C PRO A 160 2.82 -10.12 -30.17
N LEU A 161 3.30 -9.43 -29.14
CA LEU A 161 3.11 -9.78 -27.74
C LEU A 161 2.17 -8.72 -27.16
N ASP A 162 1.05 -9.14 -26.57
CA ASP A 162 0.02 -8.23 -26.08
C ASP A 162 0.24 -7.78 -24.63
N LEU A 163 0.72 -8.69 -23.79
CA LEU A 163 0.89 -8.43 -22.36
C LEU A 163 1.81 -9.47 -21.68
N VAL A 164 2.17 -9.16 -20.44
CA VAL A 164 2.88 -10.07 -19.53
C VAL A 164 2.09 -10.19 -18.24
N LEU A 165 1.83 -11.42 -17.81
CA LEU A 165 1.26 -11.73 -16.50
C LEU A 165 2.40 -12.01 -15.52
N VAL A 166 2.50 -11.23 -14.46
CA VAL A 166 3.46 -11.47 -13.37
C VAL A 166 2.71 -12.08 -12.19
N LEU A 167 3.07 -13.32 -11.87
CA LEU A 167 2.32 -14.19 -10.97
C LEU A 167 2.65 -13.97 -9.49
N GLY A 168 3.37 -12.90 -9.13
CA GLY A 168 3.81 -12.62 -7.77
C GLY A 168 5.25 -13.07 -7.47
N ASN A 169 5.70 -12.71 -6.26
CA ASN A 169 7.13 -12.63 -5.91
C ASN A 169 7.88 -11.79 -6.94
N ASN A 170 7.43 -10.55 -7.07
CA ASN A 170 7.86 -9.64 -8.12
C ASN A 170 9.27 -9.13 -7.91
N PHE A 171 9.68 -8.95 -6.64
CA PHE A 171 11.02 -8.52 -6.25
C PHE A 171 11.59 -9.43 -5.16
N LEU A 172 12.52 -10.30 -5.55
CA LEU A 172 13.17 -11.24 -4.64
C LEU A 172 14.49 -10.69 -4.05
N PRO A 173 14.90 -11.16 -2.86
CA PRO A 173 14.20 -12.11 -1.98
C PRO A 173 13.11 -11.44 -1.11
N LYS A 174 13.04 -10.12 -1.11
CA LYS A 174 12.13 -9.30 -0.32
C LYS A 174 11.57 -8.20 -1.23
N GLY A 175 10.27 -7.93 -1.16
CA GLY A 175 9.59 -6.89 -1.92
C GLY A 175 10.25 -5.51 -1.80
N LEU A 176 9.85 -4.55 -2.64
CA LEU A 176 10.35 -3.18 -2.59
C LEU A 176 10.27 -2.60 -1.17
N ALA A 177 11.27 -1.87 -0.72
CA ALA A 177 11.30 -1.30 0.62
C ALA A 177 10.29 -0.17 0.79
N ASP A 178 10.14 0.66 -0.25
CA ASP A 178 9.28 1.84 -0.26
C ASP A 178 9.05 2.35 -1.71
N LEU A 179 8.39 3.51 -1.82
CA LEU A 179 8.09 4.21 -3.07
C LEU A 179 9.32 4.79 -3.81
N THR A 180 10.52 4.67 -3.27
CA THR A 180 11.76 5.17 -3.86
C THR A 180 12.81 4.08 -4.06
N ASP A 181 12.47 2.83 -3.76
CA ASP A 181 13.39 1.70 -3.86
C ASP A 181 13.98 1.60 -5.29
N PRO A 182 15.31 1.74 -5.46
CA PRO A 182 15.96 1.75 -6.76
C PRO A 182 15.83 0.41 -7.51
N ARG A 183 15.45 -0.66 -6.81
CA ARG A 183 15.22 -1.98 -7.40
C ARG A 183 14.10 -2.00 -8.42
N PHE A 184 13.11 -1.10 -8.32
CA PHE A 184 12.12 -1.01 -9.40
C PHE A 184 12.79 -0.68 -10.75
N VAL A 185 13.68 0.31 -10.77
CA VAL A 185 14.40 0.69 -12.00
C VAL A 185 15.43 -0.38 -12.37
N ARG A 186 16.18 -0.89 -11.40
CA ARG A 186 17.26 -1.86 -11.64
C ARG A 186 16.76 -3.23 -12.09
N ASP A 187 15.72 -3.75 -11.44
CA ASP A 187 15.31 -5.16 -11.54
C ASP A 187 14.03 -5.35 -12.37
N PHE A 188 13.30 -4.27 -12.66
CA PHE A 188 12.21 -4.26 -13.63
C PHE A 188 12.56 -3.42 -14.87
N VAL A 189 12.64 -2.09 -14.75
CA VAL A 189 12.76 -1.18 -15.93
C VAL A 189 13.98 -1.51 -16.79
N SER A 190 15.13 -1.76 -16.15
CA SER A 190 16.39 -2.04 -16.84
C SER A 190 16.51 -3.48 -17.35
N VAL A 191 15.77 -4.41 -16.77
CA VAL A 191 15.77 -5.83 -17.20
C VAL A 191 14.83 -6.03 -18.37
N TYR A 192 13.62 -5.46 -18.28
CA TYR A 192 12.59 -5.48 -19.32
C TYR A 192 12.65 -4.18 -20.12
N ASP A 193 13.67 -4.01 -20.96
CA ASP A 193 13.90 -2.79 -21.73
C ASP A 193 12.69 -2.42 -22.60
N LYS A 194 12.11 -1.24 -22.33
CA LYS A 194 10.93 -0.72 -23.05
C LYS A 194 11.13 -0.67 -24.56
N ARG A 195 12.35 -0.43 -25.05
CA ARG A 195 12.64 -0.37 -26.50
C ARG A 195 12.44 -1.70 -27.21
N ARG A 196 12.44 -2.80 -26.46
CA ARG A 196 12.34 -4.17 -26.99
C ARG A 196 11.10 -4.90 -26.49
N LEU A 197 10.49 -4.40 -25.44
CA LEU A 197 9.38 -5.04 -24.73
C LEU A 197 8.40 -3.98 -24.23
N ASP A 198 7.78 -3.23 -25.14
CA ASP A 198 6.80 -2.19 -24.81
C ASP A 198 5.38 -2.75 -24.68
N VAL A 199 5.19 -3.64 -23.71
CA VAL A 199 3.90 -4.28 -23.43
C VAL A 199 3.54 -4.08 -21.95
N PRO A 200 2.25 -4.06 -21.60
CA PRO A 200 1.83 -3.97 -20.21
C PRO A 200 2.18 -5.25 -19.42
N PHE A 201 2.57 -5.06 -18.16
CA PHE A 201 2.84 -6.07 -17.16
C PHE A 201 1.77 -5.98 -16.07
N TYR A 202 0.94 -7.01 -15.99
CA TYR A 202 -0.12 -7.15 -14.98
C TYR A 202 0.35 -8.09 -13.89
N ALA A 203 0.62 -7.53 -12.72
CA ALA A 203 1.25 -8.23 -11.63
C ALA A 203 0.26 -8.48 -10.48
N THR A 204 0.30 -9.70 -9.94
CA THR A 204 -0.21 -10.02 -8.60
C THR A 204 0.94 -9.94 -7.59
N LEU A 205 0.65 -10.06 -6.31
CA LEU A 205 1.67 -10.14 -5.26
C LEU A 205 1.82 -11.58 -4.77
N GLY A 206 3.00 -11.86 -4.22
CA GLY A 206 3.31 -13.11 -3.52
C GLY A 206 3.94 -12.86 -2.14
N PRO A 207 4.27 -13.92 -1.39
CA PRO A 207 4.80 -13.83 -0.03
C PRO A 207 6.04 -12.94 0.09
N ALA A 208 6.95 -13.00 -0.88
CA ALA A 208 8.17 -12.19 -0.85
C ALA A 208 7.87 -10.70 -0.96
N ASP A 209 6.84 -10.33 -1.73
CA ASP A 209 6.43 -8.94 -1.91
C ASP A 209 5.95 -8.31 -0.59
N TYR A 210 5.24 -9.10 0.21
CA TYR A 210 4.76 -8.74 1.55
C TYR A 210 5.85 -8.64 2.62
N LEU A 211 7.05 -9.15 2.34
CA LEU A 211 8.20 -8.89 3.21
C LEU A 211 8.64 -7.42 3.09
N GLY A 212 8.37 -6.75 1.98
CA GLY A 212 8.58 -5.31 1.78
C GLY A 212 7.30 -4.48 1.93
N ASP A 213 7.27 -3.32 1.30
CA ASP A 213 6.07 -2.51 1.11
C ASP A 213 5.33 -2.95 -0.17
N ALA A 214 4.36 -3.84 0.00
CA ALA A 214 3.45 -4.27 -1.07
C ALA A 214 2.76 -3.10 -1.77
N LYS A 215 2.38 -2.03 -1.04
CA LYS A 215 1.68 -0.87 -1.62
C LYS A 215 2.60 -0.03 -2.50
N ALA A 216 3.91 -0.09 -2.27
CA ALA A 216 4.87 0.60 -3.12
C ALA A 216 4.78 0.10 -4.57
N GLN A 217 4.49 -1.19 -4.76
CA GLN A 217 4.39 -1.84 -6.07
C GLN A 217 3.20 -1.32 -6.89
N SER A 218 2.04 -1.12 -6.28
CA SER A 218 0.84 -0.56 -6.94
C SER A 218 1.06 0.86 -7.50
N SER A 219 1.97 1.63 -6.88
CA SER A 219 2.26 2.99 -7.30
C SER A 219 3.38 3.09 -8.35
N ARG A 220 4.00 1.97 -8.76
CA ARG A 220 5.16 2.01 -9.66
C ARG A 220 4.82 2.34 -11.11
N GLY A 221 3.55 2.22 -11.50
CA GLY A 221 3.11 2.65 -12.83
C GLY A 221 3.38 4.14 -13.12
N ALA A 222 3.58 4.96 -12.08
CA ALA A 222 3.96 6.37 -12.21
C ALA A 222 5.42 6.56 -12.67
N ILE A 223 6.25 5.52 -12.57
CA ILE A 223 7.64 5.50 -13.06
C ILE A 223 7.71 4.82 -14.43
N ASP A 224 7.04 3.69 -14.59
CA ASP A 224 6.93 2.98 -15.86
C ASP A 224 5.49 2.54 -16.08
N THR A 225 4.82 3.15 -17.06
CA THR A 225 3.39 2.94 -17.35
C THR A 225 3.04 1.52 -17.76
N ARG A 226 4.04 0.69 -18.09
CA ARG A 226 3.82 -0.73 -18.38
C ARG A 226 3.45 -1.50 -17.11
N TRP A 227 3.88 -1.07 -15.93
CA TRP A 227 3.67 -1.81 -14.68
C TRP A 227 2.32 -1.52 -14.04
N SER A 228 1.54 -2.57 -13.74
CA SER A 228 0.24 -2.47 -13.06
C SER A 228 0.06 -3.54 -11.98
N VAL A 229 -0.21 -3.10 -10.75
CA VAL A 229 -0.74 -3.93 -9.64
C VAL A 229 -1.94 -3.18 -9.03
N PRO A 230 -3.16 -3.33 -9.60
CA PRO A 230 -4.29 -2.46 -9.28
C PRO A 230 -4.86 -2.66 -7.88
N ASP A 231 -5.08 -3.92 -7.52
CA ASP A 231 -5.71 -4.33 -6.27
C ASP A 231 -5.38 -5.82 -6.01
N ALA A 232 -5.75 -6.34 -4.85
CA ALA A 232 -5.61 -7.75 -4.50
C ALA A 232 -6.37 -8.68 -5.45
N VAL A 233 -7.47 -8.19 -6.04
CA VAL A 233 -8.20 -8.89 -7.11
C VAL A 233 -8.59 -7.88 -8.18
N PHE A 234 -8.27 -8.18 -9.43
CA PHE A 234 -8.65 -7.35 -10.56
C PHE A 234 -8.93 -8.20 -11.79
N ARG A 235 -9.60 -7.61 -12.78
CA ARG A 235 -9.91 -8.29 -14.03
C ARG A 235 -9.85 -7.34 -15.21
N PHE A 236 -9.56 -7.89 -16.38
CA PHE A 236 -9.60 -7.18 -17.65
C PHE A 236 -9.94 -8.14 -18.77
N GLU A 237 -10.42 -7.60 -19.87
CA GLU A 237 -10.86 -8.36 -21.03
C GLU A 237 -10.07 -7.93 -22.25
N LEU A 238 -9.80 -8.88 -23.14
CA LEU A 238 -9.33 -8.65 -24.48
C LEU A 238 -10.26 -9.32 -25.49
N ASN A 239 -10.42 -8.68 -26.65
CA ASN A 239 -11.16 -9.25 -27.76
C ASN A 239 -10.20 -9.75 -28.85
N CYS A 240 -10.64 -10.82 -29.50
CA CYS A 240 -9.91 -11.47 -30.58
C CYS A 240 -10.92 -12.18 -31.50
N ARG A 241 -11.04 -11.76 -32.76
CA ARG A 241 -11.97 -12.35 -33.74
C ARG A 241 -13.41 -12.53 -33.22
N GLY A 242 -13.93 -11.55 -32.48
CA GLY A 242 -15.28 -11.59 -31.91
C GLY A 242 -15.45 -12.52 -30.70
N LYS A 243 -14.34 -13.08 -30.19
CA LYS A 243 -14.26 -13.86 -28.95
C LYS A 243 -13.65 -13.01 -27.85
N ARG A 244 -14.10 -13.25 -26.61
CA ARG A 244 -13.64 -12.51 -25.43
C ARG A 244 -12.80 -13.39 -24.53
N VAL A 245 -11.68 -12.86 -24.06
CA VAL A 245 -10.80 -13.50 -23.08
C VAL A 245 -10.74 -12.61 -21.85
N GLU A 246 -11.25 -13.11 -20.72
CA GLU A 246 -11.20 -12.39 -19.45
C GLU A 246 -10.10 -12.95 -18.55
N PHE A 247 -9.24 -12.05 -18.08
CA PHE A 247 -8.12 -12.34 -17.20
C PHE A 247 -8.48 -11.90 -15.78
N PHE A 248 -8.17 -12.74 -14.79
CA PHE A 248 -8.40 -12.48 -13.37
C PHE A 248 -7.09 -12.58 -12.61
N GLY A 249 -6.57 -11.45 -12.13
CA GLY A 249 -5.41 -11.41 -11.24
C GLY A 249 -5.85 -11.56 -9.80
N ALA A 250 -5.20 -12.46 -9.05
CA ALA A 250 -5.50 -12.74 -7.66
C ALA A 250 -4.24 -12.82 -6.80
N ASP A 251 -4.17 -11.96 -5.78
CA ASP A 251 -3.17 -12.04 -4.71
C ASP A 251 -3.50 -13.18 -3.75
N SER A 252 -2.99 -14.37 -4.06
CA SER A 252 -3.29 -15.57 -3.28
C SER A 252 -2.77 -15.52 -1.85
N ASP A 253 -1.69 -14.77 -1.57
CA ASP A 253 -1.15 -14.62 -0.21
C ASP A 253 -2.15 -13.86 0.66
N TYR A 254 -2.67 -12.73 0.14
CA TYR A 254 -3.73 -11.96 0.77
C TYR A 254 -5.04 -12.74 0.91
N LEU A 255 -5.45 -13.46 -0.14
CA LEU A 255 -6.70 -14.22 -0.17
C LEU A 255 -6.70 -15.44 0.76
N ALA A 256 -5.53 -15.98 1.10
CA ALA A 256 -5.42 -17.12 1.99
C ALA A 256 -5.39 -16.75 3.49
N ASP A 257 -5.10 -15.49 3.85
CA ASP A 257 -5.10 -15.00 5.23
C ASP A 257 -6.52 -14.83 5.81
N ILE A 258 -7.27 -15.94 5.92
CA ILE A 258 -8.66 -15.92 6.36
C ILE A 258 -8.93 -16.88 7.50
N ILE A 259 -8.75 -16.35 8.71
CA ILE A 259 -9.60 -16.68 9.87
C ILE A 259 -10.39 -15.43 10.35
N GLY A 260 -9.93 -14.19 10.11
CA GLY A 260 -10.53 -12.99 10.75
C GLY A 260 -11.08 -11.86 9.87
N ARG A 261 -10.52 -11.56 8.70
CA ARG A 261 -10.68 -10.20 8.11
C ARG A 261 -11.85 -10.08 7.11
N PRO A 262 -12.74 -9.07 7.24
CA PRO A 262 -13.81 -8.82 6.26
C PRO A 262 -13.30 -8.44 4.86
N ALA A 263 -12.19 -7.70 4.76
CA ALA A 263 -11.64 -7.23 3.49
C ALA A 263 -11.15 -8.38 2.60
N THR A 264 -10.41 -9.34 3.15
CA THR A 264 -9.93 -10.52 2.41
C THR A 264 -11.09 -11.38 1.91
N ARG A 265 -12.16 -11.55 2.72
CA ARG A 265 -13.41 -12.21 2.29
C ARG A 265 -14.10 -11.48 1.15
N ALA A 266 -14.12 -10.14 1.19
CA ALA A 266 -14.70 -9.34 0.12
C ALA A 266 -13.93 -9.51 -1.19
N SER A 267 -12.59 -9.44 -1.17
CA SER A 267 -11.75 -9.65 -2.35
C SER A 267 -11.91 -11.06 -2.93
N LEU A 268 -11.93 -12.09 -2.06
CA LEU A 268 -12.18 -13.47 -2.52
C LEU A 268 -13.55 -13.59 -3.19
N ARG A 269 -14.58 -12.98 -2.60
CA ARG A 269 -15.92 -12.95 -3.19
C ARG A 269 -15.92 -12.23 -4.54
N THR A 270 -15.20 -11.12 -4.67
CA THR A 270 -15.05 -10.39 -5.94
C THR A 270 -14.47 -11.29 -7.03
N LEU A 271 -13.42 -12.06 -6.73
CA LEU A 271 -12.82 -13.02 -7.67
C LEU A 271 -13.85 -14.07 -8.12
N LEU A 272 -14.47 -14.76 -7.16
CA LEU A 272 -15.33 -15.90 -7.44
C LEU A 272 -16.64 -15.48 -8.13
N HIS A 273 -17.26 -14.37 -7.71
CA HIS A 273 -18.42 -13.83 -8.41
C HIS A 273 -18.07 -13.29 -9.79
N GLY A 274 -16.90 -12.65 -9.95
CA GLY A 274 -16.42 -12.19 -11.25
C GLY A 274 -16.28 -13.34 -12.24
N ALA A 275 -15.64 -14.44 -11.83
CA ALA A 275 -15.49 -15.64 -12.64
C ALA A 275 -16.84 -16.30 -12.98
N LEU A 276 -17.73 -16.46 -11.99
CA LEU A 276 -19.05 -17.07 -12.20
C LEU A 276 -19.99 -16.23 -13.08
N ALA A 277 -19.91 -14.90 -12.99
CA ALA A 277 -20.72 -13.99 -13.79
C ALA A 277 -20.13 -13.73 -15.19
N SER A 278 -18.88 -14.10 -15.42
CA SER A 278 -18.21 -13.89 -16.70
C SER A 278 -18.86 -14.70 -17.82
N THR A 279 -19.14 -14.01 -18.91
CA THR A 279 -19.66 -14.58 -20.15
C THR A 279 -18.58 -14.68 -21.24
N ALA A 280 -17.32 -14.44 -20.88
CA ALA A 280 -16.19 -14.55 -21.81
C ALA A 280 -16.04 -15.97 -22.34
N ASP A 281 -15.59 -16.06 -23.59
CA ASP A 281 -15.34 -17.35 -24.26
C ASP A 281 -14.15 -18.09 -23.62
N TRP A 282 -13.17 -17.34 -23.09
CA TRP A 282 -12.04 -17.86 -22.34
C TRP A 282 -11.87 -17.11 -21.02
N LYS A 283 -11.58 -17.84 -19.95
CA LYS A 283 -11.30 -17.28 -18.61
C LYS A 283 -9.96 -17.76 -18.11
N ILE A 284 -9.07 -16.83 -17.82
CA ILE A 284 -7.71 -17.09 -17.35
C ILE A 284 -7.55 -16.49 -15.97
N VAL A 285 -7.24 -17.32 -14.97
CA VAL A 285 -6.95 -16.87 -13.60
C VAL A 285 -5.45 -16.97 -13.35
N PHE A 286 -4.85 -15.96 -12.74
CA PHE A 286 -3.42 -15.96 -12.45
C PHE A 286 -3.12 -15.44 -11.04
N ALA A 287 -2.24 -16.14 -10.33
CA ALA A 287 -1.94 -15.92 -8.92
C ALA A 287 -0.56 -16.46 -8.53
N TYR A 288 -0.11 -16.25 -7.29
CA TYR A 288 1.14 -16.83 -6.81
C TYR A 288 0.99 -18.30 -6.42
N ASP A 289 0.14 -18.60 -5.44
CA ASP A 289 -0.22 -19.93 -4.98
C ASP A 289 -1.33 -20.52 -5.88
N PRO A 290 -1.36 -21.85 -6.11
CA PRO A 290 -2.47 -22.48 -6.81
C PRO A 290 -3.79 -22.27 -6.06
N LEU A 291 -4.82 -21.80 -6.77
CA LEU A 291 -6.19 -21.71 -6.22
C LEU A 291 -6.97 -23.02 -6.33
N ILE A 292 -6.49 -23.94 -7.17
CA ILE A 292 -7.04 -25.29 -7.33
C ILE A 292 -5.88 -26.29 -7.27
N SER A 293 -6.08 -27.39 -6.55
CA SER A 293 -5.12 -28.47 -6.47
C SER A 293 -5.01 -29.23 -7.79
N THR A 294 -3.78 -29.45 -8.25
CA THR A 294 -3.46 -30.36 -9.38
C THR A 294 -3.21 -31.80 -8.95
N GLY A 295 -3.32 -32.10 -7.65
CA GLY A 295 -3.18 -33.45 -7.09
C GLY A 295 -1.76 -34.06 -7.14
N SER A 296 -0.76 -33.37 -7.70
CA SER A 296 0.57 -33.91 -7.97
C SER A 296 1.66 -33.55 -6.95
N VAL A 297 1.36 -32.72 -5.93
CA VAL A 297 2.34 -32.27 -4.91
C VAL A 297 1.68 -32.19 -3.52
N VAL A 298 2.46 -32.44 -2.46
CA VAL A 298 2.04 -32.18 -1.07
C VAL A 298 1.71 -30.70 -0.92
N GLN A 299 0.42 -30.40 -0.75
CA GLN A 299 -0.05 -29.03 -0.58
C GLN A 299 0.32 -28.46 0.78
N THR A 300 0.76 -27.21 0.80
CA THR A 300 0.87 -26.42 2.02
C THR A 300 -0.52 -26.20 2.65
N PRO A 301 -0.63 -25.91 3.96
CA PRO A 301 -1.91 -25.58 4.59
C PRO A 301 -2.64 -24.42 3.90
N ARG A 302 -1.89 -23.48 3.33
CA ARG A 302 -2.40 -22.36 2.57
C ARG A 302 -3.05 -22.81 1.25
N GLU A 303 -2.33 -23.60 0.47
CA GLU A 303 -2.84 -24.14 -0.81
C GLU A 303 -4.10 -24.99 -0.59
N LYS A 304 -4.16 -25.77 0.50
CA LYS A 304 -5.38 -26.50 0.88
C LYS A 304 -6.54 -25.56 1.20
N THR A 305 -6.27 -24.44 1.87
CA THR A 305 -7.28 -23.43 2.20
C THR A 305 -7.82 -22.76 0.95
N LEU A 306 -6.94 -22.41 0.01
CA LEU A 306 -7.33 -21.83 -1.27
C LEU A 306 -8.13 -22.82 -2.12
N ASP A 307 -7.65 -24.06 -2.26
CA ASP A 307 -8.34 -25.14 -2.97
C ASP A 307 -9.75 -25.37 -2.44
N HIS A 308 -9.88 -25.56 -1.11
CA HIS A 308 -11.19 -25.78 -0.48
C HIS A 308 -12.19 -24.65 -0.74
N ARG A 309 -11.71 -23.40 -0.88
CA ARG A 309 -12.55 -22.21 -1.06
C ARG A 309 -12.85 -21.90 -2.52
N CYS A 310 -11.92 -22.18 -3.43
CA CYS A 310 -11.99 -21.70 -4.81
C CYS A 310 -12.37 -22.80 -5.78
N ALA A 311 -11.98 -24.06 -5.54
CA ALA A 311 -12.01 -25.11 -6.56
C ALA A 311 -13.40 -25.35 -7.16
N LEU A 312 -14.44 -25.46 -6.32
CA LEU A 312 -15.80 -25.67 -6.83
C LEU A 312 -16.27 -24.51 -7.70
N GLN A 313 -16.16 -23.27 -7.21
CA GLN A 313 -16.69 -22.11 -7.92
C GLN A 313 -15.90 -21.77 -9.19
N LEU A 314 -14.57 -21.95 -9.20
CA LEU A 314 -13.76 -21.74 -10.40
C LEU A 314 -14.00 -22.83 -11.46
N ARG A 315 -14.28 -24.07 -11.04
CA ARG A 315 -14.73 -25.14 -11.96
C ARG A 315 -16.13 -24.87 -12.52
N ASP A 316 -17.06 -24.44 -11.67
CA ASP A 316 -18.42 -24.08 -12.09
C ASP A 316 -18.41 -22.86 -13.04
N ALA A 317 -17.50 -21.91 -12.82
CA ALA A 317 -17.26 -20.79 -13.70
C ALA A 317 -16.63 -21.19 -15.05
N LYS A 318 -16.19 -22.46 -15.19
CA LYS A 318 -15.45 -22.96 -16.35
C LYS A 318 -14.23 -22.09 -16.66
N VAL A 319 -13.37 -21.92 -15.67
CA VAL A 319 -12.04 -21.32 -15.88
C VAL A 319 -11.22 -22.26 -16.75
N ASP A 320 -10.70 -21.74 -17.86
CA ASP A 320 -9.97 -22.53 -18.87
C ASP A 320 -8.50 -22.71 -18.51
N LEU A 321 -7.92 -21.72 -17.83
CA LEU A 321 -6.52 -21.72 -17.45
C LEU A 321 -6.33 -21.10 -16.08
N LEU A 322 -5.67 -21.82 -15.17
CA LEU A 322 -5.14 -21.25 -13.94
C LEU A 322 -3.62 -21.31 -13.95
N LEU A 323 -3.00 -20.13 -13.80
CA LEU A 323 -1.56 -19.91 -13.83
C LEU A 323 -1.06 -19.58 -12.43
N CYS A 324 -0.05 -20.31 -11.95
CA CYS A 324 0.61 -19.97 -10.69
C CYS A 324 2.12 -20.19 -10.70
N ALA A 325 2.82 -19.57 -9.74
CA ALA A 325 4.29 -19.57 -9.64
C ALA A 325 4.85 -20.24 -8.38
N ALA A 326 3.98 -20.63 -7.43
CA ALA A 326 4.41 -21.34 -6.23
C ALA A 326 4.99 -22.72 -6.56
N GLY A 327 6.02 -23.13 -5.79
CA GLY A 327 6.67 -24.43 -5.94
C GLY A 327 7.72 -24.51 -7.07
N GLY A 328 8.32 -23.37 -7.44
CA GLY A 328 9.56 -23.32 -8.24
C GLY A 328 9.38 -23.27 -9.76
N GLY A 329 8.17 -23.09 -10.27
CA GLY A 329 7.90 -22.98 -11.71
C GLY A 329 6.45 -22.65 -12.03
N LEU A 330 6.20 -22.31 -13.30
CA LEU A 330 4.85 -22.06 -13.82
C LEU A 330 4.04 -23.37 -13.80
N ARG A 331 2.86 -23.35 -13.19
CA ARG A 331 1.91 -24.48 -13.21
C ARG A 331 0.67 -24.10 -14.01
N LEU A 332 0.19 -25.08 -14.76
CA LEU A 332 -1.04 -25.04 -15.53
C LEU A 332 -2.00 -26.04 -14.86
N SER A 333 -3.18 -25.58 -14.46
CA SER A 333 -4.23 -26.41 -13.87
C SER A 333 -5.59 -26.07 -14.43
#